data_AF-A0A0D6AAT0-F1
#
_entry.id   AF-A0A0D6AAT0-F1
#
_cell.length_a   1.000
_cell.length_b   1.000
_cell.length_c   1.000
_cell.angle_alpha   90.00
_cell.angle_beta   90.00
_cell.angle_gamma   90.00
#
_symmetry.space_group_name_H-M   'P 1'
#
loop_
_entity.id
_entity.type
_entity.pdbx_description
1 polymer ?
#
loop_
_entity_poly.entity_id
_entity_poly.type
_entity_poly.pdbx_seq_one_letter_code
_entity_poly.pdbx_strand_id
1 'polypeptide(L)'
;MLKSRFLGTFLTSLAVATVITVGNVAIDSFIPPLENKAIAAPKMTPAQQIEAVTKNKGQIGGGDQLRRFFYGDLLPLGVQPGGAGMVVNLYNKANDVTFSYCATYDVVVAVKKGKVTMFPPNEVK
;
A
#
# COMPACT_ATOMS: atom_id res chain seq x y z
N MET A 1 53.19 -2.60 26.10
CA MET A 1 53.49 -2.07 24.76
C MET A 1 52.46 -2.60 23.77
N LEU A 2 51.46 -1.82 23.37
CA LEU A 2 50.90 -1.90 22.01
C LEU A 2 50.10 -0.62 21.71
N LYS A 3 50.27 -0.20 20.47
CA LYS A 3 50.13 1.14 19.93
C LYS A 3 48.93 1.14 18.98
N SER A 4 48.07 2.16 19.07
CA SER A 4 47.39 2.84 17.95
C SER A 4 45.99 3.30 18.35
N ARG A 5 45.88 4.63 18.54
CA ARG A 5 44.64 5.40 18.49
C ARG A 5 44.49 5.90 17.05
N PHE A 6 43.30 5.80 16.47
CA PHE A 6 42.99 6.54 15.24
C PHE A 6 41.54 7.07 15.32
N LEU A 7 41.41 8.30 15.82
CA LEU A 7 40.23 9.13 15.69
C LEU A 7 40.47 9.99 14.44
N GLY A 8 39.75 9.72 13.35
CA GLY A 8 39.77 10.54 12.15
C GLY A 8 38.90 11.77 12.34
N THR A 9 39.51 12.90 12.64
CA THR A 9 38.85 14.21 12.77
C THR A 9 38.49 14.75 11.38
N PHE A 10 37.19 14.84 11.08
CA PHE A 10 36.65 15.59 9.94
C PHE A 10 36.89 17.09 10.16
N LEU A 11 37.79 17.71 9.39
CA LEU A 11 37.98 19.16 9.33
C LEU A 11 38.36 19.55 7.90
N THR A 12 37.36 19.77 7.06
CA THR A 12 37.52 20.51 5.80
C THR A 12 36.80 21.84 5.93
N SER A 13 37.61 22.89 6.07
CA SER A 13 37.22 24.30 6.05
C SER A 13 36.72 24.67 4.66
N LEU A 14 35.47 25.14 4.54
CA LEU A 14 35.00 25.83 3.34
C LEU A 14 34.75 27.29 3.70
N ALA A 15 35.59 28.18 3.15
CA ALA A 15 35.52 29.61 3.35
C ALA A 15 34.21 30.18 2.77
N VAL A 16 33.44 30.87 3.61
CA VAL A 16 32.29 31.67 3.17
C VAL A 16 32.81 33.04 2.76
N ALA A 17 32.96 33.26 1.45
CA ALA A 17 33.18 34.58 0.89
C ALA A 17 31.81 35.25 0.66
N THR A 18 31.57 36.35 1.35
CA THR A 18 30.39 37.21 1.14
C THR A 18 30.66 38.16 -0.01
N VAL A 19 29.78 38.16 -1.02
CA VAL A 19 29.68 39.25 -2.00
C VAL A 19 28.27 39.81 -1.90
N ILE A 20 28.15 41.01 -1.34
CA ILE A 20 26.93 41.80 -1.40
C ILE A 20 27.01 42.60 -2.70
N THR A 21 26.08 42.34 -3.62
CA THR A 21 25.85 43.22 -4.77
C THR A 21 24.40 43.67 -4.74
N VAL A 22 24.20 44.94 -4.40
CA VAL A 22 22.90 45.62 -4.52
C VAL A 22 22.77 46.05 -5.97
N GLY A 23 22.02 45.29 -6.76
CA GLY A 23 21.66 45.62 -8.13
C GLY A 23 20.27 45.06 -8.42
N ASN A 24 19.29 45.94 -8.59
CA ASN A 24 17.95 45.57 -9.01
C ASN A 24 17.97 45.18 -10.49
N VAL A 25 18.39 43.95 -10.77
CA VAL A 25 18.36 43.37 -12.12
C VAL A 25 17.22 42.37 -12.13
N ALA A 26 16.14 42.71 -12.84
CA ALA A 26 15.10 41.77 -13.20
C ALA A 26 15.72 40.73 -14.17
N ILE A 27 16.26 39.66 -13.61
CA ILE A 27 16.60 38.45 -14.34
C ILE A 27 15.32 37.63 -14.48
N ASP A 28 14.65 37.80 -15.62
CA ASP A 28 13.72 36.81 -16.17
C ASP A 28 14.50 35.52 -16.40
N SER A 29 14.62 34.75 -15.32
CA SER A 29 15.25 33.45 -15.30
C SER A 29 14.22 32.46 -15.82
N PHE A 30 14.31 32.15 -17.11
CA PHE A 30 13.65 31.01 -17.74
C PHE A 30 14.26 29.70 -17.20
N ILE A 31 14.09 29.43 -15.91
CA ILE A 31 14.18 28.08 -15.38
C ILE A 31 12.76 27.54 -15.55
N PRO A 32 12.48 26.65 -16.53
CA PRO A 32 11.24 25.92 -16.47
C PRO A 32 11.21 25.24 -15.10
N PRO A 33 10.21 25.50 -14.24
CA PRO A 33 10.09 24.72 -13.02
C PRO A 33 9.95 23.28 -13.50
N LEU A 34 10.96 22.46 -13.21
CA LEU A 34 10.83 21.03 -13.31
C LEU A 34 9.89 20.65 -12.17
N GLU A 35 8.60 20.93 -12.37
CA GLU A 35 7.54 20.37 -11.57
C GLU A 35 7.66 18.86 -11.76
N ASN A 36 8.30 18.20 -10.81
CA ASN A 36 8.07 16.79 -10.57
C ASN A 36 6.61 16.66 -10.10
N LYS A 37 5.66 16.85 -11.02
CA LYS A 37 4.35 16.22 -10.92
C LYS A 37 4.64 14.74 -10.99
N ALA A 38 4.89 14.14 -9.83
CA ALA A 38 4.62 12.73 -9.64
C ALA A 38 3.16 12.55 -10.02
N ILE A 39 2.91 12.13 -11.26
CA ILE A 39 1.59 11.76 -11.72
C ILE A 39 1.28 10.54 -10.86
N ALA A 40 0.50 10.75 -9.80
CA ALA A 40 0.03 9.67 -8.96
C ALA A 40 -0.56 8.62 -9.92
N ALA A 41 -0.07 7.39 -9.83
CA ALA A 41 -0.61 6.31 -10.63
C ALA A 41 -2.14 6.34 -10.50
N PRO A 42 -2.90 6.17 -11.60
CA PRO A 42 -4.35 6.22 -11.57
C PRO A 42 -4.87 5.37 -10.41
N LYS A 43 -5.63 5.96 -9.49
CA LYS A 43 -6.24 5.19 -8.39
C LYS A 43 -7.10 4.10 -9.04
N MET A 44 -6.74 2.86 -8.77
CA MET A 44 -7.45 1.68 -9.27
C MET A 44 -8.93 1.80 -8.91
N THR A 45 -9.82 1.57 -9.88
CA THR A 45 -11.27 1.59 -9.63
C THR A 45 -11.67 0.42 -8.71
N PRO A 46 -12.80 0.49 -7.97
CA PRO A 46 -13.23 -0.60 -7.10
C PRO A 46 -13.38 -1.94 -7.84
N ALA A 47 -13.87 -1.92 -9.08
CA ALA A 47 -13.98 -3.12 -9.91
C ALA A 47 -12.61 -3.75 -10.19
N GLN A 48 -11.62 -2.93 -10.54
CA GLN A 48 -10.24 -3.38 -10.75
C GLN A 48 -9.62 -3.90 -9.44
N GLN A 49 -9.91 -3.26 -8.30
CA GLN A 49 -9.44 -3.74 -6.99
C GLN A 49 -10.02 -5.12 -6.63
N ILE A 50 -11.33 -5.33 -6.88
CA ILE A 50 -11.97 -6.64 -6.69
C ILE A 50 -11.34 -7.69 -7.61
N GLU A 51 -11.10 -7.33 -8.87
CA GLU A 51 -10.43 -8.22 -9.83
C GLU A 51 -9.02 -8.58 -9.37
N ALA A 52 -8.25 -7.63 -8.86
CA ALA A 52 -6.90 -7.86 -8.33
C ALA A 52 -6.93 -8.84 -7.14
N VAL A 53 -7.85 -8.64 -6.18
CA VAL A 53 -8.02 -9.57 -5.04
C VAL A 53 -8.46 -10.95 -5.52
N THR A 54 -9.38 -11.00 -6.49
CA THR A 54 -9.89 -12.27 -7.05
C THR A 54 -8.80 -13.06 -7.77
N LYS A 55 -7.94 -12.36 -8.51
CA LYS A 55 -6.82 -12.96 -9.24
C LYS A 55 -5.76 -13.55 -8.30
N ASN A 56 -5.54 -12.92 -7.14
CA ASN A 56 -4.54 -13.34 -6.15
C ASN A 56 -5.16 -14.21 -5.04
N LYS A 57 -6.34 -14.80 -5.28
CA LYS A 57 -7.00 -15.70 -4.34
C LYS A 57 -6.08 -16.88 -3.98
N GLY A 58 -6.00 -17.20 -2.69
CA GLY A 58 -5.14 -18.25 -2.13
C GLY A 58 -3.65 -17.88 -2.05
N GLN A 59 -3.25 -16.69 -2.52
CA GLN A 59 -1.86 -16.24 -2.42
C GLN A 59 -1.62 -15.47 -1.12
N ILE A 60 -0.47 -15.73 -0.50
CA ILE A 60 0.00 -14.99 0.69
C ILE A 60 0.09 -13.50 0.34
N GLY A 61 -0.46 -12.65 1.20
CA GLY A 61 -0.54 -11.20 0.96
C GLY A 61 -1.86 -10.76 0.31
N GLY A 62 -2.72 -11.69 -0.13
CA GLY A 62 -4.05 -11.36 -0.66
C GLY A 62 -4.96 -10.72 0.40
N GLY A 63 -4.77 -11.08 1.67
CA GLY A 63 -5.42 -10.45 2.80
C GLY A 63 -4.99 -8.99 2.99
N ASP A 64 -3.70 -8.70 2.88
CA ASP A 64 -3.18 -7.34 2.91
C ASP A 64 -3.65 -6.50 1.73
N GLN A 65 -3.76 -7.07 0.53
CA GLN A 65 -4.38 -6.41 -0.61
C GLN A 65 -5.84 -6.05 -0.35
N LEU A 66 -6.63 -6.98 0.18
CA LEU A 66 -8.02 -6.73 0.57
C LEU A 66 -8.11 -5.57 1.57
N ARG A 67 -7.28 -5.60 2.63
CA ARG A 67 -7.24 -4.55 3.65
C ARG A 67 -6.82 -3.21 3.07
N ARG A 68 -5.85 -3.16 2.14
CA ARG A 68 -5.42 -1.91 1.47
C ARG A 68 -6.52 -1.28 0.61
N PHE A 69 -7.32 -2.10 -0.07
CA PHE A 69 -8.33 -1.61 -1.01
C PHE A 69 -9.65 -1.25 -0.32
N PHE A 70 -10.03 -1.96 0.74
CA PHE A 70 -11.37 -1.84 1.34
C PHE A 70 -11.34 -1.60 2.86
N TYR A 71 -10.26 -1.03 3.39
CA TYR A 71 -10.17 -0.70 4.81
C TYR A 71 -11.36 0.15 5.27
N GLY A 72 -12.06 -0.28 6.31
CA GLY A 72 -13.24 0.43 6.84
C GLY A 72 -14.55 0.16 6.09
N ASP A 73 -14.50 -0.42 4.89
CA ASP A 73 -15.69 -0.68 4.06
C ASP A 73 -16.19 -2.14 4.14
N LEU A 74 -15.57 -2.96 4.97
CA LEU A 74 -15.84 -4.39 5.13
C LEU A 74 -16.67 -4.66 6.38
N LEU A 75 -17.86 -5.23 6.20
CA LEU A 75 -18.74 -5.66 7.26
C LEU A 75 -18.55 -7.17 7.53
N PRO A 76 -18.17 -7.59 8.75
CA PRO A 76 -18.12 -9.02 9.08
C PRO A 76 -19.52 -9.61 9.12
N LEU A 77 -19.72 -10.73 8.41
CA LEU A 77 -20.99 -11.47 8.36
C LEU A 77 -20.98 -12.74 9.20
N GLY A 78 -19.84 -13.40 9.32
CA GLY A 78 -19.72 -14.68 10.00
C GLY A 78 -18.34 -15.29 9.86
N VAL A 79 -18.09 -16.35 10.61
CA VAL A 79 -16.83 -17.10 10.59
C VAL A 79 -17.14 -18.55 10.23
N GLN A 80 -16.30 -19.17 9.41
CA GLN A 80 -16.42 -20.58 9.04
C GLN A 80 -15.04 -21.23 8.85
N PRO A 81 -14.98 -22.58 8.84
CA PRO A 81 -13.81 -23.29 8.32
C PRO A 81 -13.65 -23.05 6.81
N GLY A 82 -12.40 -23.04 6.34
CA GLY A 82 -12.01 -22.85 4.95
C GLY A 82 -10.67 -23.48 4.62
N GLY A 83 -10.24 -23.39 3.35
CA GLY A 83 -9.00 -23.98 2.84
C GLY A 83 -7.72 -23.52 3.54
N ALA A 84 -7.75 -22.35 4.17
CA ALA A 84 -6.65 -21.78 4.96
C ALA A 84 -6.98 -21.72 6.47
N GLY A 85 -7.81 -22.62 7.00
CA GLY A 85 -8.21 -22.59 8.42
C GLY A 85 -9.48 -21.76 8.66
N MET A 86 -9.56 -21.04 9.77
CA MET A 86 -10.75 -20.23 10.07
C MET A 86 -10.76 -18.95 9.24
N VAL A 87 -11.86 -18.70 8.55
CA VAL A 87 -12.05 -17.56 7.66
C VAL A 87 -13.25 -16.73 8.09
N VAL A 88 -13.15 -15.41 7.90
CA VAL A 88 -14.23 -14.46 8.15
C VAL A 88 -14.80 -14.02 6.82
N ASN A 89 -16.12 -14.09 6.68
CA ASN A 89 -16.82 -13.57 5.51
C ASN A 89 -17.05 -12.06 5.71
N LEU A 90 -16.44 -11.26 4.85
CA LEU A 90 -16.40 -9.81 4.88
C LEU A 90 -17.16 -9.25 3.68
N TYR A 91 -18.24 -8.52 3.95
CA TYR A 91 -19.10 -7.95 2.91
C TYR A 91 -18.81 -6.47 2.68
N ASN A 92 -18.55 -6.11 1.43
CA ASN A 92 -18.46 -4.73 1.00
C ASN A 92 -19.81 -4.26 0.45
N LYS A 93 -20.48 -3.35 1.18
CA LYS A 93 -21.81 -2.83 0.82
C LYS A 93 -21.80 -1.97 -0.44
N ALA A 94 -20.71 -1.22 -0.68
CA ALA A 94 -20.60 -0.31 -1.82
C ALA A 94 -20.53 -1.04 -3.16
N ASN A 95 -19.89 -2.21 -3.18
CA ASN A 95 -19.66 -2.98 -4.40
C ASN A 95 -20.54 -4.24 -4.50
N ASP A 96 -21.28 -4.57 -3.44
CA ASP A 96 -22.09 -5.78 -3.34
C ASP A 96 -21.24 -7.04 -3.58
N VAL A 97 -20.15 -7.20 -2.81
CA VAL A 97 -19.24 -8.34 -2.90
C VAL A 97 -18.88 -8.82 -1.51
N THR A 98 -18.84 -10.14 -1.32
CA THR A 98 -18.32 -10.78 -0.12
C THR A 98 -16.99 -11.45 -0.41
N PHE A 99 -16.03 -11.24 0.49
CA PHE A 99 -14.72 -11.88 0.52
C PHE A 99 -14.64 -12.84 1.70
N SER A 100 -14.07 -14.02 1.51
CA SER A 100 -13.74 -14.92 2.62
C SER A 100 -12.26 -14.80 2.91
N TYR A 101 -11.93 -14.24 4.07
CA TYR A 101 -10.58 -13.82 4.45
C TYR A 101 -10.07 -14.65 5.63
N CYS A 102 -8.88 -15.22 5.50
CA CYS A 102 -8.15 -15.81 6.62
C CYS A 102 -7.08 -14.85 7.13
N ALA A 103 -7.19 -14.44 8.40
CA ALA A 103 -6.20 -13.58 9.03
C ALA A 103 -4.89 -14.29 9.33
N THR A 104 -4.91 -15.60 9.61
CA THR A 104 -3.72 -16.38 10.01
C THR A 104 -2.68 -16.46 8.89
N TYR A 105 -3.13 -16.67 7.65
CA TYR A 105 -2.23 -16.80 6.50
C TYR A 105 -2.25 -15.58 5.58
N ASP A 106 -3.00 -14.54 5.96
CA ASP A 106 -3.19 -13.32 5.19
C ASP A 106 -3.61 -13.60 3.73
N VAL A 107 -4.63 -14.44 3.57
CA VAL A 107 -5.14 -14.87 2.26
C VAL A 107 -6.64 -14.61 2.12
N VAL A 108 -7.08 -14.36 0.89
CA VAL A 108 -8.49 -14.41 0.52
C VAL A 108 -8.71 -15.73 -0.21
N VAL A 109 -9.69 -16.52 0.23
CA VAL A 109 -9.95 -17.90 -0.24
C VAL A 109 -11.26 -18.04 -1.00
N ALA A 110 -12.12 -17.03 -0.94
CA ALA A 110 -13.32 -16.94 -1.77
C ALA A 110 -13.71 -15.49 -2.03
N VAL A 111 -14.31 -15.23 -3.20
CA VAL A 111 -14.88 -13.94 -3.58
C VAL A 111 -16.17 -14.21 -4.33
N LYS A 112 -17.26 -13.54 -3.96
CA LYS A 112 -18.56 -13.72 -4.63
C LYS A 112 -19.39 -12.44 -4.57
N LYS A 113 -20.10 -12.16 -5.65
CA LYS A 113 -21.11 -11.10 -5.70
C LYS A 113 -22.25 -11.39 -4.71
N GLY A 114 -22.80 -10.34 -4.12
CA GLY A 114 -23.87 -10.45 -3.12
C GLY A 114 -23.37 -10.53 -1.69
N LYS A 115 -24.32 -10.47 -0.76
CA LYS A 115 -24.14 -10.67 0.68
C LYS A 115 -24.16 -12.18 1.00
N VAL A 116 -23.01 -12.76 1.31
CA VAL A 116 -22.85 -14.21 1.56
C VAL A 116 -22.44 -14.44 3.01
N THR A 117 -23.37 -14.87 3.87
CA THR A 117 -23.09 -15.14 5.28
C THR A 117 -22.21 -16.37 5.46
N MET A 118 -22.38 -17.39 4.62
CA MET A 118 -21.60 -18.61 4.61
C MET A 118 -21.39 -19.09 3.17
N PHE A 119 -20.13 -19.32 2.80
CA PHE A 119 -19.77 -19.87 1.50
C PHE A 119 -19.91 -21.40 1.53
N PRO A 120 -20.31 -22.03 0.40
CA PRO A 120 -20.21 -23.47 0.23
C PRO A 120 -18.78 -23.96 0.52
N PRO A 121 -18.59 -25.08 1.25
CA PRO A 121 -17.26 -25.56 1.63
C PRO A 121 -16.29 -25.77 0.46
N ASN A 122 -16.81 -26.10 -0.72
CA ASN A 122 -16.04 -26.29 -1.94
C ASN A 122 -15.56 -24.98 -2.60
N GLU A 123 -16.13 -23.83 -2.24
CA GLU A 123 -15.77 -22.51 -2.78
C GLU A 123 -14.66 -21.81 -1.97
N VAL A 124 -14.40 -22.26 -0.74
CA VAL A 124 -13.45 -21.64 0.21
C VAL A 124 -12.11 -22.37 0.17
N LYS A 125 -11.27 -22.04 -0.82
CA LYS A 125 -10.01 -22.73 -1.10
C LYS A 125 -8.84 -21.77 -1.26
#